data_AF-A0A511Z581-F1
#
_entry.id   AF-A0A511Z581-F1
#
_cell.length_a   1.000
_cell.length_b   1.000
_cell.length_c   1.000
_cell.angle_alpha   90.00
_cell.angle_beta   90.00
_cell.angle_gamma   90.00
#
_symmetry.space_group_name_H-M   'P 1'
#
loop_
_entity.id
_entity.type
_entity.pdbx_description
1 polymer ?
#
loop_
_entity_poly.entity_id
_entity_poly.type
_entity_poly.pdbx_seq_one_letter_code
_entity_poly.pdbx_strand_id
1 'polypeptide(L)'
;MKGFKKFIELLNRLKEFDIWGDKYEGLSDKEKEYMNRVPTQNPYGLIGLIFGGIAFAFGPKYGIIPLITLTFCVVTLYTFDKEKEDNPWPFYLGIALSVIGLVMFIFGEAHDLIL
;
A
#
# COMPACT_ATOMS: atom_id res chain seq x y z
N MET A 1 10.44 15.03 -14.83
CA MET A 1 10.29 14.92 -13.36
C MET A 1 9.22 15.81 -12.74
N LYS A 2 8.90 17.00 -13.28
CA LYS A 2 7.85 17.89 -12.71
C LYS A 2 6.46 17.24 -12.61
N GLY A 3 6.07 16.44 -13.60
CA GLY A 3 4.79 15.71 -13.60
C GLY A 3 4.70 14.65 -12.50
N PHE A 4 5.73 13.83 -12.35
CA PHE A 4 5.81 12.81 -11.30
C PHE A 4 5.73 13.43 -9.90
N LYS A 5 6.45 14.53 -9.65
CA LYS A 5 6.38 15.24 -8.37
C LYS A 5 4.96 15.73 -8.06
N LYS A 6 4.28 16.33 -9.03
CA LYS A 6 2.87 16.74 -8.88
C LYS A 6 1.93 15.56 -8.62
N PHE A 7 2.20 14.42 -9.24
CA PHE A 7 1.42 13.21 -9.03
C PHE A 7 1.60 12.64 -7.61
N ILE A 8 2.84 12.56 -7.11
CA ILE A 8 3.10 12.18 -5.71
C ILE A 8 2.48 13.17 -4.72
N GLU A 9 2.53 14.47 -5.02
CA GLU A 9 1.86 15.50 -4.22
C GLU A 9 0.34 15.31 -4.18
N LEU A 10 -0.28 14.93 -5.32
CA LEU A 10 -1.69 14.56 -5.37
C LEU A 10 -1.99 13.32 -4.51
N LEU A 11 -1.17 12.27 -4.61
CA LEU A 11 -1.34 11.06 -3.78
C LEU A 11 -1.20 11.37 -2.29
N ASN A 12 -0.22 12.19 -1.89
CA ASN A 12 -0.06 12.61 -0.51
C ASN A 12 -1.28 13.39 0.01
N ARG A 13 -1.91 14.23 -0.83
CA ARG A 13 -3.16 14.91 -0.48
C ARG A 13 -4.33 13.94 -0.28
N LEU A 14 -4.42 12.90 -1.11
CA LEU A 14 -5.45 11.86 -0.98
C LEU A 14 -5.24 10.97 0.25
N LYS A 15 -3.98 10.76 0.65
CA LYS A 15 -3.59 10.01 1.85
C LYS A 15 -4.04 10.69 3.15
N GLU A 16 -3.99 12.03 3.19
CA GLU A 16 -4.39 12.83 4.35
C GLU A 16 -5.91 13.06 4.42
N PHE A 17 -6.66 12.63 3.40
CA PHE A 17 -8.11 12.76 3.38
C PHE A 17 -8.70 11.77 4.40
N ASP A 18 -9.33 12.31 5.44
CA ASP A 18 -10.08 11.52 6.41
C ASP A 18 -11.30 10.91 5.71
N ILE A 19 -11.16 9.69 5.21
CA ILE A 19 -12.17 8.98 4.42
C ILE A 19 -13.47 8.81 5.21
N TRP A 20 -13.37 8.71 6.53
CA TRP A 20 -14.49 8.45 7.43
C TRP A 20 -14.98 9.72 8.15
N GLY A 21 -14.17 10.79 8.16
CA GLY A 21 -14.53 12.09 8.73
C GLY A 21 -14.60 12.10 10.26
N ASP A 22 -14.26 10.96 10.89
CA ASP A 22 -14.43 10.67 12.30
C ASP A 22 -13.09 10.57 13.04
N LYS A 23 -11.94 10.80 12.36
CA LYS A 23 -10.59 10.57 12.93
C LYS A 23 -10.37 11.30 14.26
N TYR A 24 -11.06 12.42 14.45
CA TYR A 24 -11.02 13.23 15.68
C TYR A 24 -12.39 13.44 16.33
N GLU A 25 -13.42 12.72 15.88
CA GLU A 25 -14.76 12.81 16.44
C GLU A 25 -14.76 12.21 17.86
N GLY A 26 -15.32 12.93 18.82
CA GLY A 26 -15.36 12.50 20.22
C GLY A 26 -14.06 12.63 21.02
N LEU A 27 -12.94 13.05 20.40
CA LEU A 27 -11.67 13.27 21.09
C LEU A 27 -11.55 14.68 21.69
N SER A 28 -10.99 14.78 22.89
CA SER A 28 -10.56 16.06 23.49
C SER A 28 -9.32 16.62 22.79
N ASP A 29 -9.05 17.92 22.95
CA ASP A 29 -7.92 18.58 22.29
C ASP A 29 -6.56 17.95 22.67
N LYS A 30 -6.41 17.47 23.92
CA LYS A 30 -5.21 16.77 24.38
C LYS A 30 -5.03 15.42 23.69
N GLU A 31 -6.12 14.70 23.46
CA GLU A 31 -6.09 13.41 22.77
C GLU A 31 -5.78 13.58 21.29
N LYS A 32 -6.32 14.63 20.65
CA LYS A 32 -5.95 15.00 19.27
C LYS A 32 -4.47 15.33 19.15
N GLU A 33 -3.94 16.13 20.09
CA GLU A 33 -2.53 16.48 20.10
C GLU A 33 -1.63 15.26 20.31
N TYR A 34 -2.02 14.33 21.19
CA TYR A 34 -1.32 13.07 21.39
C TYR A 34 -1.37 12.20 20.12
N MET A 35 -2.54 12.00 19.52
CA MET A 35 -2.71 11.21 18.30
C MET A 35 -1.87 11.74 17.13
N ASN A 36 -1.78 13.06 16.97
CA ASN A 36 -0.96 13.69 15.93
C ASN A 36 0.55 13.47 16.11
N ARG A 37 1.00 13.12 17.31
CA ARG A 37 2.41 12.83 17.60
C ARG A 37 2.77 11.37 17.35
N VAL A 38 1.79 10.48 17.29
CA VAL A 38 2.03 9.05 17.07
C VAL A 38 2.13 8.81 15.56
N PRO A 39 3.25 8.24 15.07
CA PRO A 39 3.35 7.84 13.67
C PRO A 39 2.25 6.85 13.32
N THR A 40 1.71 6.96 12.10
CA THR A 40 0.62 6.08 11.63
C THR A 40 1.07 5.22 10.46
N GLN A 41 0.39 4.12 10.19
CA GLN A 41 0.67 3.36 8.98
C GLN A 41 0.27 4.12 7.71
N ASN A 42 1.06 3.95 6.65
CA ASN A 42 0.69 4.46 5.33
C ASN A 42 -0.46 3.61 4.75
N PRO A 43 -1.61 4.20 4.42
CA PRO A 43 -2.77 3.44 3.93
C PRO A 43 -2.50 2.77 2.58
N TYR A 44 -1.69 3.36 1.71
CA TYR A 44 -1.28 2.71 0.46
C TYR A 44 -0.40 1.50 0.71
N GLY A 45 0.44 1.53 1.74
CA GLY A 45 1.24 0.39 2.14
C GLY A 45 0.36 -0.79 2.57
N LEU A 46 -0.68 -0.52 3.35
CA LEU A 46 -1.65 -1.55 3.77
C LEU A 46 -2.45 -2.11 2.59
N ILE A 47 -2.96 -1.23 1.71
CA ILE A 47 -3.64 -1.64 0.47
C ILE A 47 -2.70 -2.49 -0.41
N GLY A 48 -1.45 -2.05 -0.55
CA GLY A 48 -0.41 -2.74 -1.30
C GLY A 48 -0.11 -4.13 -0.74
N LEU A 49 -0.09 -4.28 0.59
CA LEU A 49 0.07 -5.57 1.25
C LEU A 49 -1.09 -6.52 0.95
N ILE A 50 -2.33 -6.04 1.07
CA ILE A 50 -3.54 -6.83 0.80
C ILE A 50 -3.55 -7.29 -0.67
N PHE A 51 -3.31 -6.35 -1.60
CA PHE A 51 -3.21 -6.68 -3.02
C PHE A 51 -1.99 -7.55 -3.33
N GLY A 52 -0.91 -7.46 -2.55
CA GLY A 52 0.23 -8.36 -2.64
C GLY A 52 -0.17 -9.79 -2.32
N GLY A 53 -0.96 -10.01 -1.27
CA GLY A 53 -1.53 -11.33 -0.95
C GLY A 53 -2.42 -11.86 -2.06
N ILE A 54 -3.28 -11.02 -2.63
CA ILE A 54 -4.14 -11.38 -3.78
C ILE A 54 -3.29 -11.70 -5.01
N ALA A 55 -2.27 -10.90 -5.29
CA ALA A 55 -1.33 -11.11 -6.39
C ALA A 55 -0.52 -12.40 -6.22
N PHE A 56 -0.12 -12.75 -5.00
CA PHE A 56 0.52 -14.03 -4.73
C PHE A 56 -0.44 -15.19 -4.97
N ALA A 57 -1.65 -15.14 -4.38
CA ALA A 57 -2.62 -16.23 -4.47
C ALA A 57 -3.15 -16.47 -5.90
N PHE A 58 -3.48 -15.41 -6.63
CA PHE A 58 -4.17 -15.50 -7.92
C PHE A 58 -3.31 -15.06 -9.11
N GLY A 59 -2.20 -14.37 -8.88
CA GLY A 59 -1.28 -13.94 -9.93
C GLY A 59 -0.67 -15.07 -10.76
N PRO A 60 -0.36 -16.26 -10.19
CA PRO A 60 0.12 -17.39 -10.97
C PRO A 60 -0.84 -17.83 -12.10
N LYS A 61 -2.15 -17.59 -11.92
CA LYS A 61 -3.17 -17.81 -12.95
C LYS A 61 -3.42 -16.58 -13.82
N TYR A 62 -3.31 -15.39 -13.23
CA TYR A 62 -3.61 -14.11 -13.86
C TYR A 62 -2.43 -13.14 -13.70
N GLY A 63 -1.40 -13.25 -14.55
CA GLY A 63 -0.16 -12.46 -14.44
C GLY A 63 -0.33 -10.93 -14.49
N ILE A 64 -1.49 -10.44 -14.94
CA ILE A 64 -1.82 -9.00 -14.91
C ILE A 64 -2.01 -8.48 -13.48
N ILE A 65 -2.52 -9.30 -12.55
CA ILE A 65 -2.76 -8.93 -11.15
C ILE A 65 -1.44 -8.53 -10.46
N PRO A 66 -0.39 -9.37 -10.43
CA PRO A 66 0.86 -9.01 -9.78
C PRO A 66 1.57 -7.84 -10.49
N LEU A 67 1.40 -7.67 -11.80
CA LEU A 67 1.97 -6.51 -12.51
C LEU A 67 1.35 -5.18 -12.04
N ILE A 68 0.01 -5.13 -11.92
CA ILE A 68 -0.70 -3.94 -11.43
C ILE A 68 -0.33 -3.68 -9.97
N THR A 69 -0.35 -4.72 -9.12
CA THR A 69 -0.01 -4.58 -7.70
C THR A 69 1.44 -4.12 -7.50
N LEU A 70 2.38 -4.68 -8.26
CA LEU A 70 3.79 -4.27 -8.22
C LEU A 70 3.94 -2.80 -8.61
N THR A 71 3.30 -2.39 -9.70
CA THR A 71 3.32 -0.99 -10.16
C THR A 71 2.73 -0.06 -9.10
N PHE A 72 1.59 -0.42 -8.53
CA PHE A 72 0.95 0.33 -7.45
C PHE A 72 1.88 0.48 -6.25
N CYS A 73 2.46 -0.61 -5.73
CA CYS A 73 3.33 -0.56 -4.56
C CYS A 73 4.59 0.26 -4.80
N VAL A 74 5.23 0.10 -5.98
CA VAL A 74 6.44 0.87 -6.33
C VAL A 74 6.14 2.37 -6.44
N VAL A 75 5.04 2.74 -7.08
CA VAL A 75 4.66 4.15 -7.26
C VAL A 75 4.26 4.78 -5.93
N THR A 76 3.46 4.09 -5.12
CA THR A 76 2.95 4.61 -3.84
C THR A 76 3.99 4.56 -2.73
N LEU A 77 5.04 3.74 -2.84
CA LEU A 77 6.18 3.78 -1.92
C LEU A 77 6.84 5.17 -1.86
N TYR A 78 6.80 5.96 -2.95
CA TYR A 78 7.29 7.34 -2.96
C TYR A 78 6.44 8.31 -2.12
N THR A 79 5.28 7.87 -1.62
CA THR A 79 4.44 8.63 -0.68
C THR A 79 4.84 8.39 0.78
N PHE A 80 5.78 7.47 1.04
CA PHE A 80 6.21 7.15 2.39
C PHE A 80 6.94 8.32 3.05
N ASP A 81 6.50 8.70 4.25
CA ASP A 81 7.10 9.77 5.05
C ASP A 81 7.64 9.20 6.37
N LYS A 82 8.96 9.06 6.45
CA LYS A 82 9.65 8.51 7.63
C LYS A 82 9.45 9.29 8.93
N GLU A 83 8.99 10.54 8.87
CA GLU A 83 8.75 11.37 10.06
C GLU A 83 7.32 11.22 10.58
N LYS A 84 6.36 10.92 9.69
CA LYS A 84 4.94 10.79 10.02
C LYS A 84 4.44 9.35 10.09
N GLU A 85 5.19 8.40 9.51
CA GLU A 85 4.73 7.03 9.29
C GLU A 85 5.66 5.99 9.92
N ASP A 86 5.06 4.91 10.42
CA ASP A 86 5.77 3.89 11.21
C ASP A 86 6.95 3.25 10.47
N ASN A 87 6.68 2.64 9.31
CA ASN A 87 7.69 1.94 8.52
C ASN A 87 7.17 1.62 7.09
N PRO A 88 8.08 1.36 6.13
CA PRO A 88 7.71 1.01 4.77
C PRO A 88 7.47 -0.48 4.53
N TRP A 89 7.52 -1.35 5.56
CA TRP A 89 7.44 -2.82 5.37
C TRP A 89 6.20 -3.29 4.61
N PRO A 90 4.99 -2.74 4.82
CA PRO A 90 3.82 -3.15 4.06
C PRO A 90 4.01 -3.03 2.53
N PHE A 91 4.71 -2.00 2.07
CA PHE A 91 5.06 -1.85 0.65
C PHE A 91 6.02 -2.95 0.20
N TYR A 92 7.08 -3.21 0.96
CA TYR A 92 8.08 -4.23 0.60
C TYR A 92 7.48 -5.63 0.55
N LEU A 93 6.59 -5.96 1.50
CA LEU A 93 5.86 -7.21 1.49
C LEU A 93 4.90 -7.30 0.30
N GLY A 94 4.16 -6.23 -0.01
CA GLY A 94 3.30 -6.17 -1.20
C GLY A 94 4.09 -6.38 -2.50
N ILE A 95 5.26 -5.75 -2.62
CA ILE A 95 6.19 -5.93 -3.75
C ILE A 95 6.68 -7.38 -3.82
N ALA A 96 7.19 -7.93 -2.71
CA ALA A 96 7.74 -9.28 -2.68
C ALA A 96 6.69 -10.33 -3.08
N LEU A 97 5.49 -10.26 -2.49
CA LEU A 97 4.38 -11.16 -2.82
C LEU A 97 3.95 -11.05 -4.30
N SER A 98 3.90 -9.82 -4.84
CA SER A 98 3.60 -9.60 -6.25
C SER A 98 4.68 -10.18 -7.17
N VAL A 99 5.96 -10.02 -6.82
CA VAL A 99 7.08 -10.60 -7.57
C VAL A 99 6.99 -12.12 -7.56
N ILE A 100 6.70 -12.75 -6.42
CA ILE A 100 6.54 -14.20 -6.33
C ILE A 100 5.39 -14.67 -7.23
N GLY A 101 4.21 -14.03 -7.14
CA GLY A 101 3.07 -14.37 -8.00
C GLY A 101 3.35 -14.21 -9.50
N LEU A 102 4.10 -13.16 -9.88
CA LEU A 102 4.52 -12.94 -11.27
C LEU A 102 5.53 -14.00 -11.75
N VAL A 103 6.49 -14.35 -10.91
CA VAL A 103 7.49 -15.38 -11.21
C VAL A 103 6.82 -16.74 -11.41
N MET A 104 5.89 -17.11 -10.53
CA MET A 104 5.12 -18.34 -10.68
C MET A 104 4.33 -18.37 -11.99
N PHE A 105 3.68 -17.25 -12.36
CA PHE A 105 2.99 -17.11 -13.65
C PHE A 105 3.93 -17.36 -14.85
N ILE A 106 5.14 -16.80 -14.82
CA ILE A 106 6.13 -16.96 -15.90
C ILE A 106 6.60 -18.42 -16.02
N PHE A 107 6.78 -19.11 -14.90
CA PHE A 107 7.20 -20.51 -14.89
C PHE A 107 6.04 -21.51 -15.09
N GLY A 108 4.80 -21.05 -15.12
CA GLY A 108 3.62 -21.91 -15.24
C GLY A 108 3.30 -22.70 -13.96
N GLU A 109 3.85 -22.28 -12.83
CA GLU A 109 3.51 -22.80 -11.50
C GLU A 109 2.17 -22.21 -11.07
N ALA A 110 1.30 -23.00 -10.43
CA ALA A 110 0.00 -22.52 -9.96
C ALA A 110 -0.28 -22.96 -8.52
N HIS A 111 -0.99 -22.12 -7.78
CA HIS A 111 -1.57 -22.54 -6.51
C HIS A 111 -2.87 -23.32 -6.78
N ASP A 112 -2.94 -24.56 -6.29
CA ASP A 112 -4.20 -25.28 -6.17
C ASP A 112 -4.96 -24.78 -4.92
N LEU A 113 -5.64 -23.65 -5.09
CA LEU A 113 -6.51 -23.10 -4.06
C LEU A 113 -7.82 -23.90 -4.05
N ILE A 114 -8.04 -24.68 -2.99
CA ILE A 114 -9.34 -25.28 -2.71
C ILE A 114 -10.23 -24.17 -2.15
N LEU A 115 -11.21 -23.73 -2.94
CA LEU A 115 -12.23 -22.74 -2.54
C LEU A 115 -13.46 -23.43 -1.96
#